data_AF-A0A5A7REH0-F1
#
_entry.id   AF-A0A5A7REH0-F1
#
_cell.length_a   1.000
_cell.length_b   1.000
_cell.length_c   1.000
_cell.angle_alpha   90.00
_cell.angle_beta   90.00
_cell.angle_gamma   90.00
#
_symmetry.space_group_name_H-M   'P 1'
#
loop_
_entity.id
_entity.type
_entity.pdbx_description
1 polymer ?
#
loop_
_entity_poly.entity_id
_entity_poly.type
_entity_poly.pdbx_seq_one_letter_code
_entity_poly.pdbx_strand_id
1 'polypeptide(L)'
;MGSNTLMDPIQQLRSTNGIVGPIVDVFSLLAIATSYIGFVLGLSDFLADLLKLPAGQNRPLPYLLTLIPPLILSLLNPEIFFKALDFAGTYGVLVLFGVLPATMSWSDRYSERWESTKIRVLVPGGKLSLSLVIGGAGLVILSQILENFGHV
;
A
#
# COMPACT_ATOMS: atom_id res chain seq x y z
N MET A 1 -35.92 -0.81 -7.41
CA MET A 1 -34.61 -0.14 -7.32
C MET A 1 -34.03 -0.39 -5.94
N GLY A 2 -33.13 -1.37 -5.82
CA GLY A 2 -32.43 -1.67 -4.56
C GLY A 2 -31.22 -0.75 -4.43
N SER A 3 -31.32 0.28 -3.61
CA SER A 3 -30.16 1.00 -3.11
C SER A 3 -29.40 0.03 -2.20
N ASN A 4 -28.27 -0.49 -2.67
CA ASN A 4 -27.26 -1.07 -1.79
C ASN A 4 -26.73 0.07 -0.90
N THR A 5 -27.48 0.41 0.15
CA THR A 5 -26.92 1.12 1.30
C THR A 5 -25.78 0.26 1.76
N LEU A 6 -24.54 0.73 1.57
CA LEU A 6 -23.38 0.22 2.27
C LEU A 6 -23.74 0.25 3.75
N MET A 7 -24.26 -0.87 4.26
CA MET A 7 -24.64 -1.01 5.66
C MET A 7 -23.35 -0.87 6.42
N ASP A 8 -23.15 0.30 7.04
CA ASP A 8 -22.00 0.55 7.87
C ASP A 8 -22.03 -0.49 9.01
N PRO A 9 -21.09 -1.47 9.01
CA PRO A 9 -21.12 -2.58 9.96
C PRO A 9 -20.99 -2.09 11.40
N ILE A 10 -20.41 -0.90 11.62
CA ILE A 10 -20.38 -0.25 12.93
C ILE A 10 -21.79 0.21 13.31
N GLN A 11 -22.56 0.78 12.38
CA GLN A 11 -23.95 1.16 12.67
C GLN A 11 -24.86 -0.04 12.98
N GLN A 12 -24.60 -1.19 12.36
CA GLN A 12 -25.32 -2.43 12.65
C GLN A 12 -24.94 -3.00 14.03
N LEU A 13 -23.67 -2.90 14.43
CA LEU A 13 -23.23 -3.29 15.78
C LEU A 13 -23.75 -2.34 16.86
N ARG A 14 -23.86 -1.04 16.55
CA ARG A 14 -24.47 -0.03 17.44
C ARG A 14 -25.97 -0.24 17.65
N SER A 15 -26.70 -0.71 16.63
CA SER A 15 -28.15 -0.93 16.74
C SER A 15 -28.54 -2.22 17.46
N THR A 16 -27.59 -3.15 17.65
CA THR A 16 -27.87 -4.47 18.23
C THR A 16 -27.93 -4.45 19.77
N ASN A 17 -27.11 -3.64 20.46
CA ASN A 17 -27.11 -3.58 21.93
C ASN A 17 -26.56 -2.24 22.46
N GLY A 18 -27.24 -1.66 23.45
CA GLY A 18 -26.90 -0.34 24.03
C GLY A 18 -25.52 -0.22 24.70
N ILE A 19 -24.87 -1.35 24.99
CA ILE A 19 -23.52 -1.41 25.58
C ILE A 19 -22.44 -1.65 24.52
N VAL A 20 -22.77 -2.32 23.41
CA VAL A 20 -21.79 -2.73 22.38
C VAL A 20 -21.35 -1.53 21.55
N GLY A 21 -22.26 -0.58 21.28
CA GLY A 21 -21.95 0.59 20.47
C GLY A 21 -20.76 1.42 20.97
N PRO A 22 -20.77 1.91 22.23
CA PRO A 22 -19.65 2.67 22.79
C PRO A 22 -18.33 1.91 22.83
N ILE A 23 -18.36 0.60 23.09
CA ILE A 23 -17.15 -0.24 23.12
C ILE A 23 -16.52 -0.33 21.72
N VAL A 24 -17.35 -0.55 20.70
CA VAL A 24 -16.90 -0.61 19.30
C VAL A 24 -16.36 0.74 18.83
N ASP A 25 -17.00 1.85 19.21
CA ASP A 25 -16.53 3.19 18.85
C ASP A 25 -15.15 3.48 19.47
N VAL A 26 -14.95 3.18 20.76
CA VAL A 26 -13.65 3.35 21.44
C VAL A 26 -12.58 2.44 20.83
N PHE A 27 -12.93 1.18 20.59
CA PHE A 27 -12.02 0.23 19.94
C PHE A 27 -11.61 0.70 18.55
N SER A 28 -12.56 1.17 17.73
CA SER A 28 -12.28 1.64 16.37
C SER A 28 -11.40 2.89 16.38
N LEU A 29 -11.66 3.84 17.28
CA LEU A 29 -10.83 5.04 17.44
C LEU A 29 -9.40 4.65 17.86
N LEU A 30 -9.26 3.73 18.81
CA LEU A 30 -7.96 3.26 19.28
C LEU A 30 -7.19 2.50 18.18
N ALA A 31 -7.89 1.67 17.40
CA ALA A 31 -7.30 0.92 16.27
C ALA A 31 -6.81 1.87 15.16
N ILE A 32 -7.60 2.89 14.81
CA ILE A 32 -7.18 3.90 13.82
C ILE A 32 -6.00 4.70 14.36
N ALA A 33 -6.04 5.15 15.62
CA ALA A 33 -4.97 5.93 16.23
C ALA A 33 -3.64 5.17 16.26
N THR A 34 -3.66 3.90 16.69
CA THR A 34 -2.44 3.08 16.77
C THR A 34 -1.89 2.72 15.40
N SER A 35 -2.75 2.39 14.43
CA SER A 35 -2.35 2.18 13.03
C SER A 35 -1.72 3.44 12.41
N TYR A 36 -2.31 4.60 12.69
CA TYR A 36 -1.82 5.88 12.20
C TYR A 36 -0.44 6.25 12.77
N ILE A 37 -0.19 5.98 14.05
CA ILE A 37 1.14 6.19 14.66
C ILE A 37 2.20 5.36 13.93
N GLY A 38 1.93 4.07 13.69
CA GLY A 38 2.85 3.19 12.96
C GLY A 38 3.11 3.67 11.53
N PHE A 39 2.06 4.11 10.83
CA PHE A 39 2.17 4.68 9.49
C PHE A 39 3.02 5.96 9.46
N VAL A 40 2.77 6.90 10.37
CA VAL A 40 3.51 8.18 10.43
C VAL A 40 4.99 7.94 10.73
N LEU A 41 5.30 7.10 11.72
CA LEU A 41 6.68 6.76 12.06
C LEU A 41 7.40 6.13 10.86
N GLY A 42 6.83 5.07 10.28
CA GLY A 42 7.43 4.37 9.14
C GLY A 42 7.60 5.25 7.89
N LEU A 43 6.61 6.08 7.57
CA LEU A 43 6.71 6.99 6.42
C LEU A 43 7.70 8.13 6.68
N SER A 44 7.80 8.61 7.92
CA SER A 44 8.72 9.70 8.28
C SER A 44 10.17 9.25 8.18
N ASP A 45 10.48 8.04 8.63
CA ASP A 45 11.79 7.42 8.49
C ASP A 45 12.09 7.14 7.00
N PHE A 46 11.12 6.57 6.28
CA PHE A 46 11.26 6.33 4.83
C PHE A 46 11.54 7.61 4.04
N LEU A 47 10.83 8.71 4.31
CA LEU A 47 11.08 9.99 3.62
C LEU A 47 12.41 10.62 4.03
N ALA A 48 12.80 10.49 5.30
CA ALA A 48 14.11 10.96 5.77
C ALA A 48 15.25 10.25 5.03
N ASP A 49 15.14 8.93 4.88
CA ASP A 49 16.11 8.11 4.14
C ASP A 49 16.09 8.42 2.63
N LEU A 50 14.89 8.50 2.04
CA LEU A 50 14.71 8.75 0.61
C LEU A 50 15.27 10.11 0.18
N LEU A 51 15.06 11.14 0.99
CA LEU A 51 15.54 12.51 0.75
C LEU A 51 16.93 12.77 1.33
N LYS A 52 17.56 11.76 1.96
CA LYS A 52 18.86 11.87 2.64
C LYS A 52 18.92 13.05 3.60
N LEU A 53 17.83 13.28 4.34
CA LEU A 53 17.77 14.36 5.31
C LEU A 53 18.76 14.09 6.44
N PRO A 54 19.44 15.11 6.98
CA PRO A 54 20.47 14.86 7.97
C PRO A 54 19.89 14.23 9.25
N ALA A 55 20.50 13.14 9.72
CA ALA A 55 20.06 12.40 10.90
C ALA A 55 20.29 13.21 12.19
N GLY A 56 19.30 13.27 13.08
CA GLY A 56 19.42 13.96 14.37
C GLY A 56 18.15 13.85 15.24
N GLN A 57 18.34 13.94 16.56
CA GLN A 57 17.35 13.56 17.58
C GLN A 57 16.03 14.38 17.58
N ASN A 58 16.01 15.58 17.00
CA ASN A 58 14.86 16.50 17.02
C ASN A 58 14.56 17.08 15.62
N ARG A 59 14.10 16.25 14.68
CA ARG A 59 13.77 16.68 13.31
C ARG A 59 12.26 16.63 13.09
N PRO A 60 11.52 17.75 13.21
CA PRO A 60 10.09 17.77 12.88
C PRO A 60 9.82 17.76 11.37
N LEU A 61 10.85 17.99 10.54
CA LEU A 61 10.69 18.15 9.09
C LEU A 61 10.13 16.89 8.40
N PRO A 62 10.62 15.66 8.67
CA PRO A 62 10.02 14.45 8.08
C PRO A 62 8.56 14.27 8.52
N TYR A 63 8.24 14.50 9.79
CA TYR A 63 6.86 14.44 10.30
C TYR A 63 5.94 15.45 9.61
N LEU A 64 6.40 16.70 9.43
CA LEU A 64 5.66 17.71 8.68
C LEU A 64 5.45 17.26 7.23
N LEU A 65 6.48 16.71 6.59
CA LEU A 65 6.39 16.24 5.21
C LEU A 65 5.48 15.01 5.06
N THR A 66 5.34 14.17 6.09
CA THR A 66 4.39 13.05 6.08
C THR A 66 2.95 13.48 6.31
N LEU A 67 2.72 14.53 7.10
CA LEU A 67 1.38 14.91 7.56
C LEU A 67 0.77 16.01 6.69
N ILE A 68 1.54 17.05 6.39
CA ILE A 68 1.02 18.28 5.77
C ILE A 68 0.54 18.05 4.33
N PRO A 69 1.31 17.39 3.44
CA PRO A 69 0.84 17.20 2.06
C PRO A 69 -0.43 16.35 1.97
N PRO A 70 -0.54 15.16 2.62
CA PRO A 70 -1.79 14.40 2.62
C PRO A 70 -2.95 15.15 3.27
N LEU A 71 -2.70 15.91 4.33
CA LEU A 71 -3.73 16.72 4.99
C LEU A 71 -4.29 17.80 4.05
N ILE A 72 -3.42 18.54 3.37
CA ILE A 72 -3.83 19.57 2.40
C ILE A 72 -4.65 18.93 1.28
N LEU A 73 -4.17 17.82 0.70
CA LEU A 73 -4.90 17.13 -0.37
C LEU A 73 -6.28 16.66 0.10
N SER A 74 -6.36 16.10 1.32
CA SER A 74 -7.62 15.65 1.91
C SER A 74 -8.61 16.78 2.15
N LEU A 75 -8.13 18.00 2.44
CA LEU A 75 -8.99 19.18 2.62
C LEU A 75 -9.47 19.76 1.29
N LEU A 76 -8.65 19.66 0.23
CA LEU A 76 -8.99 20.18 -1.10
C LEU A 76 -10.01 19.31 -1.84
N ASN A 77 -9.93 17.99 -1.68
CA ASN A 77 -10.84 17.08 -2.35
C ASN A 77 -11.16 15.85 -1.48
N PRO A 78 -12.41 15.68 -1.01
CA PRO A 78 -12.78 14.55 -0.14
C PRO A 78 -12.72 13.19 -0.85
N GLU A 79 -12.75 13.15 -2.17
CA GLU A 79 -12.64 11.91 -2.96
C GLU A 79 -11.19 11.51 -3.26
N ILE A 80 -10.21 12.37 -2.94
CA ILE A 80 -8.81 12.12 -3.32
C ILE A 80 -8.26 10.86 -2.66
N PHE A 81 -8.75 10.51 -1.47
CA PHE A 81 -8.32 9.33 -0.75
C PHE A 81 -8.61 8.05 -1.55
N PHE A 82 -9.84 7.90 -2.06
CA PHE A 82 -10.23 6.72 -2.83
C PHE A 82 -9.46 6.64 -4.15
N LYS A 83 -9.32 7.76 -4.87
CA LYS A 83 -8.53 7.82 -6.09
C LYS A 83 -7.07 7.43 -5.82
N ALA A 84 -6.44 8.04 -4.82
CA ALA A 84 -5.06 7.73 -4.45
C ALA A 84 -4.90 6.28 -3.99
N LEU A 85 -5.88 5.72 -3.28
CA LEU A 85 -5.89 4.32 -2.85
C LEU A 85 -5.98 3.36 -4.04
N ASP A 86 -6.84 3.64 -5.03
CA ASP A 86 -6.96 2.83 -6.24
C ASP A 86 -5.65 2.86 -7.07
N PHE A 87 -5.02 4.04 -7.19
CA PHE A 87 -3.71 4.17 -7.83
C PHE A 87 -2.62 3.43 -7.05
N ALA A 88 -2.51 3.63 -5.75
CA ALA A 88 -1.50 2.97 -4.91
C ALA A 88 -1.70 1.44 -4.88
N GLY A 89 -2.95 0.99 -4.83
CA GLY A 89 -3.34 -0.41 -4.90
C GLY A 89 -2.97 -1.03 -6.24
N THR A 90 -3.36 -0.41 -7.34
CA THR A 90 -3.13 -0.99 -8.67
C THR A 90 -1.66 -0.94 -9.06
N TYR A 91 -1.02 0.22 -8.99
CA TYR A 91 0.35 0.37 -9.46
C TYR A 91 1.37 -0.03 -8.39
N GLY A 92 1.20 0.47 -7.16
CA GLY A 92 2.14 0.22 -6.07
C GLY A 92 2.20 -1.26 -5.70
N VAL A 93 1.06 -1.89 -5.40
CA VAL A 93 1.04 -3.30 -4.96
C VAL A 93 1.49 -4.23 -6.08
N LEU A 94 1.07 -4.03 -7.33
CA LEU A 94 1.50 -4.90 -8.44
C LEU A 94 2.99 -4.76 -8.74
N VAL A 95 3.57 -3.57 -8.62
CA VAL A 95 5.02 -3.39 -8.77
C VAL A 95 5.76 -4.03 -7.60
N LEU A 96 5.35 -3.73 -6.36
CA LEU A 96 6.06 -4.16 -5.15
C LEU A 96 5.93 -5.66 -4.87
N PHE A 97 4.76 -6.25 -5.11
CA PHE A 97 4.48 -7.66 -4.78
C PHE A 97 4.32 -8.56 -5.99
N GLY A 98 4.08 -8.00 -7.18
CA GLY A 98 4.07 -8.77 -8.43
C GLY A 98 5.44 -8.77 -9.09
N VAL A 99 5.90 -7.59 -9.52
CA VAL A 99 7.09 -7.46 -10.37
C VAL A 99 8.38 -7.61 -9.59
N LEU A 100 8.56 -6.88 -8.47
CA LEU A 100 9.80 -6.89 -7.71
C LEU A 100 10.22 -8.28 -7.18
N PRO A 101 9.39 -9.05 -6.46
CA PRO A 101 9.82 -10.36 -5.95
C PRO A 101 10.10 -11.36 -7.07
N ALA A 102 9.36 -11.29 -8.18
CA ALA A 102 9.58 -12.14 -9.34
C ALA A 102 10.89 -11.78 -10.06
N THR A 103 11.19 -10.49 -10.22
CA THR A 103 12.47 -10.03 -10.80
C THR A 103 13.66 -10.30 -9.88
N MET A 104 13.51 -10.13 -8.56
CA MET A 104 14.51 -10.55 -7.57
C MET A 104 14.81 -12.05 -7.67
N SER A 105 13.77 -12.88 -7.74
CA SER A 105 13.91 -14.33 -7.91
C SER A 105 14.53 -14.73 -9.26
N TRP A 106 14.28 -13.95 -10.32
CA TRP A 106 14.92 -14.14 -11.63
C TRP A 106 16.40 -13.76 -11.58
N SER A 107 16.71 -12.60 -10.98
CA SER A 107 18.08 -12.12 -10.83
C SER A 107 18.92 -13.09 -9.99
N ASP A 108 18.38 -13.61 -8.88
CA ASP A 108 19.05 -14.60 -8.03
C ASP A 108 19.38 -15.91 -8.79
N ARG A 109 18.46 -16.40 -9.62
CA ARG A 109 18.65 -17.68 -10.35
C ARG A 109 19.57 -17.58 -11.57
N TYR A 110 19.61 -16.42 -12.21
CA TYR A 110 20.22 -16.26 -13.54
C TYR A 110 21.32 -15.20 -13.59
N SER A 111 21.63 -14.51 -12.49
CA SER A 111 22.81 -13.64 -12.44
C SER A 111 24.04 -14.48 -12.09
N GLU A 112 24.98 -14.56 -13.02
CA GLU A 112 26.27 -15.25 -12.86
C GLU A 112 27.24 -14.55 -11.88
N ARG A 113 26.79 -13.50 -11.17
CA ARG A 113 27.66 -12.64 -10.35
C ARG A 113 27.94 -13.16 -8.94
N TRP A 114 27.29 -14.23 -8.50
CA TRP A 114 27.40 -14.75 -7.14
C TRP A 114 27.64 -16.25 -7.15
N GLU A 115 28.85 -16.66 -7.55
CA GLU A 115 29.38 -18.01 -7.27
C GLU A 115 29.61 -18.18 -5.76
N SER A 116 28.56 -18.31 -4.95
CA SER A 116 28.71 -18.85 -3.60
C SER A 116 27.36 -19.21 -2.99
N THR A 117 27.20 -20.50 -2.69
CA THR A 117 26.06 -21.13 -2.02
C THR A 117 24.90 -21.49 -2.97
N LYS A 118 24.75 -22.80 -3.25
CA LYS A 118 23.52 -23.36 -3.84
C LYS A 118 22.34 -23.13 -2.89
N ILE A 119 21.70 -21.97 -2.96
CA ILE A 119 20.46 -21.71 -2.22
C ILE A 119 19.37 -22.63 -2.79
N ARG A 120 18.64 -23.29 -1.91
CA ARG A 120 17.52 -24.16 -2.31
C ARG A 120 16.47 -23.29 -3.00
N VAL A 121 16.13 -23.67 -4.22
CA VAL A 121 15.09 -23.02 -5.01
C VAL A 121 13.76 -23.08 -4.25
N LEU A 122 13.32 -21.95 -3.69
CA LEU A 122 12.15 -21.90 -2.82
C LEU A 122 10.83 -21.78 -3.60
N VAL A 123 10.85 -21.11 -4.77
CA VAL A 123 9.67 -21.03 -5.66
C VAL A 123 9.76 -22.02 -6.83
N PRO A 124 8.90 -23.04 -6.90
CA PRO A 124 8.89 -24.01 -8.00
C PRO A 124 8.39 -23.35 -9.30
N GLY A 125 8.77 -23.89 -10.47
CA GLY A 125 8.22 -23.46 -11.76
C GLY A 125 9.16 -22.70 -12.72
N GLY A 126 10.45 -22.54 -12.37
CA GLY A 126 11.48 -22.05 -13.29
C GLY A 126 11.18 -20.69 -13.95
N LYS A 127 11.76 -20.45 -15.14
CA LYS A 127 11.59 -19.20 -15.92
C LYS A 127 10.13 -18.93 -16.30
N LEU A 128 9.34 -19.97 -16.56
CA LEU A 128 7.97 -19.82 -17.06
C LEU A 128 7.06 -19.20 -15.99
N SER A 129 7.10 -19.73 -14.77
CA SER A 129 6.31 -19.17 -13.65
C SER A 129 6.65 -17.71 -13.36
N LEU A 130 7.94 -17.36 -13.35
CA LEU A 130 8.40 -15.99 -13.10
C LEU A 130 8.00 -15.03 -14.23
N SER A 131 8.16 -15.46 -15.49
CA SER A 131 7.74 -14.68 -16.66
C SER A 131 6.23 -14.46 -16.65
N LEU A 132 5.44 -15.47 -16.27
CA LEU A 132 3.99 -15.36 -16.21
C LEU A 132 3.53 -14.39 -15.10
N VAL A 133 4.18 -14.39 -13.93
CA VAL A 133 3.86 -13.44 -12.86
C VAL A 133 4.23 -12.01 -13.25
N ILE A 134 5.43 -11.80 -13.82
CA ILE A 134 5.88 -10.48 -14.29
C ILE A 134 4.98 -9.99 -15.43
N GLY A 135 4.70 -10.86 -16.40
CA GLY A 135 3.84 -10.58 -17.53
C GLY A 135 2.40 -10.29 -17.11
N GLY A 136 1.84 -11.09 -16.19
CA GLY A 136 0.50 -10.89 -15.64
C GLY A 136 0.38 -9.56 -14.90
N ALA A 137 1.31 -9.24 -14.00
CA ALA A 137 1.35 -7.95 -13.33
C ALA A 137 1.52 -6.79 -14.32
N GLY A 138 2.40 -6.95 -15.31
CA GLY A 138 2.62 -5.96 -16.37
C GLY A 138 1.39 -5.74 -17.24
N LEU A 139 0.65 -6.79 -17.59
CA LEU A 139 -0.58 -6.70 -18.37
C LEU A 139 -1.67 -5.94 -17.62
N VAL A 140 -1.85 -6.19 -16.31
CA VAL A 140 -2.84 -5.47 -15.50
C VAL A 140 -2.46 -3.99 -15.35
N ILE A 141 -1.18 -3.69 -15.14
CA ILE A 141 -0.70 -2.30 -15.09
C ILE A 141 -0.95 -1.61 -16.44
N LEU A 142 -0.65 -2.28 -17.55
CA LEU A 142 -0.82 -1.74 -18.90
C LEU A 142 -2.30 -1.53 -19.23
N SER A 143 -3.18 -2.48 -18.88
CA SER A 143 -4.62 -2.34 -19.11
C SER A 143 -5.18 -1.16 -18.31
N GLN A 144 -4.78 -1.01 -17.05
CA GLN A 144 -5.23 0.12 -16.24
C GLN A 144 -4.75 1.47 -16.78
N ILE A 145 -3.51 1.55 -17.30
CA ILE A 145 -3.00 2.77 -17.95
C ILE A 145 -3.81 3.09 -19.20
N LEU A 146 -4.08 2.08 -20.05
CA LEU A 146 -4.85 2.27 -21.28
C LEU A 146 -6.28 2.72 -20.99
N GLU A 147 -6.95 2.15 -19.98
CA GLU A 147 -8.28 2.57 -19.56
C GLU A 147 -8.28 3.99 -18.99
N ASN A 148 -7.29 4.34 -18.17
CA ASN A 148 -7.18 5.69 -17.61
C ASN A 148 -6.88 6.75 -18.68
N PHE A 149 -6.20 6.38 -19.78
CA PHE A 149 -5.97 7.27 -20.93
C PHE A 149 -7.12 7.31 -21.94
N GLY A 150 -7.87 6.21 -22.11
CA GLY A 150 -9.00 6.12 -23.06
C GLY A 150 -10.25 6.90 -22.62
N HIS A 151 -10.30 7.33 -21.35
CA HIS A 151 -11.35 8.16 -20.78
C HIS A 151 -11.01 9.68 -20.73
N VAL A 152 -9.90 10.10 -21.38
CA VAL A 152 -9.54 11.52 -21.55
C VAL A 152 -10.08 12.06 -22.87
#